data_AF-A0A450VPH2-F1
#
_entry.id   AF-A0A450VPH2-F1
#
_cell.length_a   1.000
_cell.length_b   1.000
_cell.length_c   1.000
_cell.angle_alpha   90.00
_cell.angle_beta   90.00
_cell.angle_gamma   90.00
#
_symmetry.space_group_name_H-M   'P 1'
#
loop_
_entity.id
_entity.type
_entity.pdbx_description
1 polymer ?
#
loop_
_entity_poly.entity_id
_entity_poly.type
_entity_poly.pdbx_seq_one_letter_code
_entity_poly.pdbx_strand_id
1 'polypeptide(L)'
;MPRAITMNAIAFDTLQFTKRLTRAGATPQLAEATAEAFKEASGQAQLATKRDIEQLEGKIDRNVERLEAKIDRLESRIDAGLSEARSEMRLGFAEVNRKVDAGLANVGKGTGVELAEANGRMDIGFAELNNKIEVGFAEFKNDIIKWLVGLTFAQIALSLGILIKIT
;
A
#
# COMPACT_ATOMS: atom_id res chain seq x y z
N MET A 1 -61.25 6.95 17.85
CA MET A 1 -62.26 5.87 17.94
C MET A 1 -61.65 4.59 17.35
N PRO A 2 -61.55 3.48 18.09
CA PRO A 2 -61.03 2.23 17.55
C PRO A 2 -62.08 1.60 16.62
N ARG A 3 -61.71 1.38 15.34
CA ARG A 3 -62.54 0.65 14.38
C ARG A 3 -62.45 -0.85 14.68
N ALA A 4 -63.57 -1.49 14.99
CA ALA A 4 -63.66 -2.94 15.09
C ALA A 4 -63.28 -3.57 13.73
N ILE A 5 -62.29 -4.44 13.75
CA ILE A 5 -61.86 -5.19 12.58
C ILE A 5 -62.88 -6.31 12.38
N THR A 6 -63.74 -6.18 11.37
CA THR A 6 -64.63 -7.26 10.95
C THR A 6 -63.81 -8.37 10.33
N MET A 7 -63.58 -9.44 11.09
CA MET A 7 -63.03 -10.70 10.59
C MET A 7 -64.10 -11.31 9.67
N ASN A 8 -63.99 -11.07 8.37
CA ASN A 8 -64.85 -11.71 7.38
C ASN A 8 -64.36 -13.15 7.24
N ALA A 9 -64.77 -14.01 8.20
CA ALA A 9 -64.58 -15.44 8.08
C ALA A 9 -65.18 -15.87 6.74
N ILE A 10 -64.46 -16.69 5.97
CA ILE A 10 -65.04 -17.36 4.81
C ILE A 10 -66.16 -18.23 5.38
N ALA A 11 -67.40 -17.73 5.32
CA ALA A 11 -68.54 -18.41 5.91
C ALA A 11 -68.79 -19.68 5.09
N PHE A 12 -68.40 -20.83 5.64
CA PHE A 12 -68.68 -22.11 5.02
C PHE A 12 -70.18 -22.39 5.13
N ASP A 13 -70.91 -22.29 4.02
CA ASP A 13 -72.34 -22.59 3.95
C ASP A 13 -72.55 -24.11 4.05
N THR A 14 -72.69 -24.56 5.30
CA THR A 14 -72.91 -25.96 5.67
C THR A 14 -74.17 -26.52 4.99
N LEU A 15 -75.23 -25.71 4.85
CA LEU A 15 -76.50 -26.16 4.26
C LEU A 15 -76.40 -26.36 2.75
N GLN A 16 -75.75 -25.43 2.04
CA GLN A 16 -75.50 -25.57 0.60
C GLN A 16 -74.58 -26.76 0.32
N PHE A 17 -73.59 -27.01 1.18
CA PHE A 17 -72.68 -28.15 1.08
C PHE A 17 -73.41 -29.49 1.31
N THR A 18 -74.21 -29.61 2.38
CA THR A 18 -75.04 -30.80 2.64
C THR A 18 -75.98 -31.09 1.48
N LYS A 19 -76.69 -30.08 0.94
CA LYS A 19 -77.58 -30.24 -0.22
C LYS A 19 -76.86 -30.76 -1.47
N ARG A 20 -75.61 -30.32 -1.70
CA ARG A 20 -74.78 -30.83 -2.80
C ARG A 20 -74.40 -32.30 -2.60
N LEU A 21 -74.00 -32.69 -1.39
CA LEU A 21 -73.66 -34.08 -1.07
C LEU A 21 -74.89 -35.01 -1.19
N THR A 22 -76.05 -34.60 -0.69
CA THR A 22 -77.29 -35.39 -0.83
C THR A 22 -77.72 -35.55 -2.29
N ARG A 23 -77.59 -34.49 -3.11
CA ARG A 23 -77.87 -34.57 -4.55
C ARG A 23 -76.90 -35.50 -5.29
N ALA A 24 -75.66 -35.65 -4.79
CA ALA A 24 -74.66 -36.57 -5.30
C ALA A 24 -74.85 -38.02 -4.83
N GLY A 25 -75.91 -38.32 -4.05
CA GLY A 25 -76.25 -39.67 -3.61
C GLY A 25 -75.77 -40.03 -2.19
N ALA A 26 -75.18 -39.08 -1.44
CA ALA A 26 -74.87 -39.31 -0.03
C ALA A 26 -76.16 -39.33 0.82
N THR A 27 -76.19 -40.15 1.86
CA THR A 27 -77.31 -40.14 2.82
C THR A 27 -77.35 -38.79 3.55
N PRO A 28 -78.53 -38.32 4.00
CA PRO A 28 -78.65 -37.07 4.75
C PRO A 28 -77.71 -36.99 5.95
N GLN A 29 -77.58 -38.09 6.70
CA GLN A 29 -76.73 -38.16 7.89
C GLN A 29 -75.24 -38.05 7.53
N LEU A 30 -74.80 -38.71 6.45
CA LEU A 30 -73.41 -38.65 6.01
C LEU A 30 -73.06 -37.27 5.44
N ALA A 31 -73.98 -36.68 4.67
CA ALA A 31 -73.82 -35.35 4.11
C ALA A 31 -73.67 -34.29 5.21
N GLU A 32 -74.48 -34.38 6.25
CA GLU A 32 -74.47 -33.46 7.39
C GLU A 32 -73.21 -33.63 8.24
N ALA A 33 -72.83 -34.88 8.58
CA ALA A 33 -71.60 -35.16 9.32
C ALA A 33 -70.33 -34.71 8.57
N THR A 34 -70.31 -34.85 7.23
CA THR A 34 -69.17 -34.41 6.40
C THR A 34 -69.09 -32.89 6.31
N ALA A 35 -70.24 -32.20 6.19
CA ALA A 35 -70.31 -30.75 6.18
C ALA A 35 -69.84 -30.15 7.51
N GLU A 36 -70.23 -30.77 8.62
CA GLU A 36 -69.86 -30.34 9.97
C GLU A 36 -68.37 -30.55 10.25
N ALA A 37 -67.83 -31.75 9.93
CA ALA A 37 -66.40 -32.02 10.05
C ALA A 37 -65.55 -31.07 9.19
N PHE A 38 -66.00 -30.73 7.98
CA PHE A 38 -65.29 -29.79 7.10
C PHE A 38 -65.34 -28.35 7.61
N LYS A 39 -66.50 -27.92 8.15
CA LYS A 39 -66.66 -26.60 8.79
C LYS A 39 -65.72 -26.47 10.00
N GLU A 40 -65.65 -27.50 10.83
CA GLU A 40 -64.81 -27.53 12.02
C GLU A 40 -63.31 -27.50 11.64
N ALA A 41 -62.90 -28.35 10.70
CA ALA A 41 -61.53 -28.36 10.18
C ALA A 41 -61.13 -27.04 9.51
N SER A 42 -62.05 -26.40 8.77
CA SER A 42 -61.81 -25.11 8.12
C SER A 42 -61.82 -23.94 9.11
N GLY A 43 -62.61 -24.03 10.18
CA GLY A 43 -62.64 -23.04 11.27
C GLY A 43 -61.39 -23.05 12.15
N GLN A 44 -60.64 -24.16 12.17
CA GLN A 44 -59.36 -24.28 12.86
C GLN A 44 -58.18 -23.71 12.06
N ALA A 45 -58.34 -23.44 10.76
CA ALA A 45 -57.29 -22.87 9.92
C ALA A 45 -57.10 -21.38 10.21
N GLN A 46 -56.02 -21.02 10.88
CA GLN A 46 -55.63 -19.63 11.11
C GLN A 46 -55.01 -19.06 9.81
N LEU A 47 -55.87 -18.57 8.90
CA LEU A 47 -55.44 -17.99 7.63
C LEU A 47 -54.94 -16.56 7.82
N ALA A 48 -53.86 -16.21 7.14
CA ALA A 48 -53.42 -14.83 7.03
C ALA A 48 -54.52 -13.98 6.36
N THR A 49 -54.90 -12.89 6.99
CA THR A 49 -55.89 -11.95 6.48
C THR A 49 -55.26 -10.99 5.47
N LYS A 50 -56.08 -10.32 4.66
CA LYS A 50 -55.61 -9.23 3.79
C LYS A 50 -54.85 -8.15 4.56
N ARG A 51 -55.27 -7.86 5.81
CA ARG A 51 -54.60 -6.91 6.69
C ARG A 51 -53.20 -7.39 7.07
N ASP A 52 -53.00 -8.69 7.29
CA ASP A 52 -51.68 -9.25 7.61
C ASP A 52 -50.72 -9.11 6.42
N ILE A 53 -51.24 -9.29 5.19
CA ILE A 53 -50.49 -9.06 3.95
C ILE A 53 -50.13 -7.58 3.82
N GLU A 54 -51.09 -6.66 3.96
CA GLU A 54 -50.82 -5.20 3.89
C GLU A 54 -49.80 -4.75 4.95
N GLN A 55 -49.82 -5.36 6.15
CA GLN A 55 -48.82 -5.10 7.19
C GLN A 55 -47.44 -5.62 6.82
N LEU A 56 -47.35 -6.80 6.18
CA LEU A 56 -46.10 -7.36 5.70
C LEU A 56 -45.52 -6.56 4.54
N GLU A 57 -46.35 -6.16 3.56
CA GLU A 57 -45.97 -5.27 2.46
C GLU A 57 -45.37 -3.98 3.01
N GLY A 58 -46.07 -3.30 3.94
CA GLY A 58 -45.52 -2.09 4.55
C GLY A 58 -44.24 -2.34 5.38
N LYS A 59 -44.04 -3.52 5.97
CA LYS A 59 -42.75 -3.87 6.63
C LYS A 59 -41.64 -4.08 5.60
N ILE A 60 -41.95 -4.68 4.46
CA ILE A 60 -41.01 -4.89 3.36
C ILE A 60 -40.60 -3.55 2.78
N ASP A 61 -41.54 -2.65 2.48
CA ASP A 61 -41.25 -1.31 1.95
C ASP A 61 -40.31 -0.53 2.87
N ARG A 62 -40.61 -0.47 4.17
CA ARG A 62 -39.74 0.17 5.17
C ARG A 62 -38.36 -0.47 5.26
N ASN A 63 -38.27 -1.79 5.07
CA ASN A 63 -36.99 -2.47 5.08
C ASN A 63 -36.18 -2.16 3.81
N VAL A 64 -36.83 -2.07 2.65
CA VAL A 64 -36.22 -1.69 1.38
C VAL A 64 -35.70 -0.25 1.48
N GLU A 65 -36.52 0.72 1.89
CA GLU A 65 -36.10 2.11 2.09
C GLU A 65 -34.90 2.22 3.05
N ARG A 66 -34.91 1.42 4.14
CA ARG A 66 -33.79 1.39 5.09
C ARG A 66 -32.53 0.77 4.49
N LEU A 67 -32.66 -0.20 3.59
CA LEU A 67 -31.52 -0.81 2.91
C LEU A 67 -30.94 0.14 1.86
N GLU A 68 -31.77 0.81 1.07
CA GLU A 68 -31.35 1.85 0.13
C GLU A 68 -30.56 2.95 0.86
N ALA A 69 -31.11 3.49 1.95
CA ALA A 69 -30.42 4.49 2.75
C ALA A 69 -29.09 3.99 3.38
N LYS A 70 -28.96 2.68 3.64
CA LYS A 70 -27.69 2.09 4.10
C LYS A 70 -26.69 1.94 2.96
N ILE A 71 -27.15 1.59 1.76
CA ILE A 71 -26.33 1.49 0.56
C ILE A 71 -25.77 2.87 0.24
N ASP A 72 -26.59 3.91 0.18
CA ASP A 72 -26.13 5.29 -0.08
C ASP A 72 -25.07 5.75 0.93
N ARG A 73 -25.26 5.42 2.21
CA ARG A 73 -24.27 5.72 3.27
C ARG A 73 -22.98 4.93 3.10
N LEU A 74 -23.05 3.69 2.65
CA LEU A 74 -21.86 2.88 2.39
C LEU A 74 -21.10 3.41 1.18
N GLU A 75 -21.78 3.75 0.10
CA GLU A 75 -21.18 4.36 -1.10
C GLU A 75 -20.46 5.66 -0.73
N SER A 76 -21.12 6.56 0.00
CA SER A 76 -20.50 7.81 0.47
C SER A 76 -19.28 7.58 1.35
N ARG A 77 -19.32 6.58 2.23
CA ARG A 77 -18.16 6.20 3.08
C ARG A 77 -17.02 5.62 2.26
N ILE A 78 -17.31 4.83 1.23
CA ILE A 78 -16.32 4.25 0.34
C ILE A 78 -15.63 5.36 -0.46
N ASP A 79 -16.39 6.30 -1.01
CA ASP A 79 -15.84 7.43 -1.75
C ASP A 79 -14.94 8.31 -0.87
N ALA A 80 -15.39 8.61 0.35
CA ALA A 80 -14.60 9.35 1.33
C ALA A 80 -13.30 8.60 1.68
N GLY A 81 -13.39 7.31 2.01
CA GLY A 81 -12.22 6.50 2.35
C GLY A 81 -11.24 6.35 1.19
N LEU A 82 -11.72 6.23 -0.05
CA LEU A 82 -10.87 6.19 -1.24
C LEU A 82 -10.16 7.53 -1.49
N SER A 83 -10.85 8.64 -1.28
CA SER A 83 -10.26 9.98 -1.38
C SER A 83 -9.18 10.21 -0.33
N GLU A 84 -9.44 9.79 0.91
CA GLU A 84 -8.47 9.87 2.01
C GLU A 84 -7.22 9.03 1.72
N ALA A 85 -7.39 7.76 1.35
CA ALA A 85 -6.28 6.87 0.99
C ALA A 85 -5.44 7.42 -0.17
N ARG A 86 -6.07 8.03 -1.19
CA ARG A 86 -5.34 8.70 -2.29
C ARG A 86 -4.54 9.91 -1.80
N SER A 87 -5.09 10.69 -0.87
CA SER A 87 -4.41 11.85 -0.28
C SER A 87 -3.18 11.43 0.53
N GLU A 88 -3.35 10.43 1.41
CA GLU A 88 -2.25 9.87 2.21
C GLU A 88 -1.15 9.30 1.32
N MET A 89 -1.51 8.54 0.29
CA MET A 89 -0.56 8.00 -0.67
C MET A 89 0.21 9.13 -1.38
N ARG A 90 -0.46 10.20 -1.80
CA ARG A 90 0.18 11.36 -2.44
C ARG A 90 1.16 12.05 -1.50
N LEU A 91 0.80 12.22 -0.23
CA LEU A 91 1.68 12.79 0.79
C LEU A 91 2.89 11.89 1.06
N GLY A 92 2.67 10.57 1.17
CA GLY A 92 3.71 9.58 1.34
C GLY A 92 4.73 9.58 0.20
N PHE A 93 4.26 9.61 -1.06
CA PHE A 93 5.15 9.72 -2.22
C PHE A 93 5.94 11.04 -2.23
N ALA A 94 5.29 12.16 -1.92
CA ALA A 94 5.99 13.44 -1.83
C ALA A 94 7.10 13.43 -0.76
N GLU A 95 6.85 12.77 0.36
CA GLU A 95 7.83 12.64 1.44
C GLU A 95 9.00 11.73 1.05
N VAL A 96 8.74 10.61 0.39
CA VAL A 96 9.79 9.74 -0.16
C VAL A 96 10.67 10.51 -1.14
N ASN A 97 10.08 11.28 -2.06
CA ASN A 97 10.84 12.10 -3.01
C ASN A 97 11.74 13.11 -2.29
N ARG A 98 11.22 13.81 -1.27
CA ARG A 98 12.06 14.74 -0.48
C ARG A 98 13.25 14.04 0.18
N LYS A 99 13.04 12.85 0.74
CA LYS A 99 14.13 12.08 1.35
C LYS A 99 15.16 11.64 0.33
N VAL A 100 14.73 11.24 -0.87
CA VAL A 100 15.63 10.89 -1.98
C VAL A 100 16.43 12.11 -2.42
N ASP A 101 15.78 13.25 -2.65
CA ASP A 101 16.46 14.50 -3.04
C ASP A 101 17.50 14.94 -1.99
N ALA A 102 17.14 14.87 -0.71
CA ALA A 102 18.05 15.18 0.38
C ALA A 102 19.23 14.19 0.45
N GLY A 103 18.97 12.89 0.25
CA GLY A 103 19.99 11.85 0.19
C GLY A 103 20.98 12.08 -0.94
N LEU A 104 20.49 12.37 -2.15
CA LEU A 104 21.33 12.67 -3.32
C LEU A 104 22.17 13.94 -3.10
N ALA A 105 21.58 15.00 -2.51
CA ALA A 105 22.31 16.21 -2.17
C ALA A 105 23.44 15.94 -1.17
N ASN A 106 23.21 15.10 -0.17
CA ASN A 106 24.23 14.71 0.80
C ASN A 106 25.35 13.87 0.17
N VAL A 107 25.03 12.93 -0.72
CA VAL A 107 26.02 12.18 -1.50
C VAL A 107 26.87 13.12 -2.36
N GLY A 108 26.24 14.09 -3.04
CA GLY A 108 26.95 15.09 -3.83
C GLY A 108 27.92 15.94 -2.99
N LYS A 109 27.50 16.35 -1.79
CA LYS A 109 28.39 17.06 -0.86
C LYS A 109 29.55 16.19 -0.36
N GLY A 110 29.25 14.95 0.06
CA GLY A 110 30.26 14.03 0.58
C GLY A 110 31.34 13.71 -0.46
N THR A 111 30.92 13.37 -1.67
CA THR A 111 31.85 13.12 -2.80
C THR A 111 32.67 14.36 -3.16
N GLY A 112 32.07 15.56 -3.12
CA GLY A 112 32.80 16.81 -3.32
C GLY A 112 33.89 17.05 -2.28
N VAL A 113 33.60 16.77 -1.00
CA VAL A 113 34.58 16.89 0.10
C VAL A 113 35.70 15.86 -0.08
N GLU A 114 35.38 14.59 -0.33
CA GLU A 114 36.39 13.53 -0.51
C GLU A 114 37.32 13.82 -1.71
N LEU A 115 36.79 14.33 -2.82
CA LEU A 115 37.61 14.73 -3.97
C LEU A 115 38.51 15.92 -3.66
N ALA A 116 38.02 16.91 -2.91
CA ALA A 116 38.82 18.05 -2.49
C ALA A 116 39.97 17.63 -1.55
N GLU A 117 39.69 16.74 -0.60
CA GLU A 117 40.70 16.17 0.29
C GLU A 117 41.73 15.33 -0.48
N ALA A 118 41.28 14.50 -1.43
CA ALA A 118 42.16 13.71 -2.28
C ALA A 118 43.10 14.59 -3.12
N ASN A 119 42.59 15.66 -3.72
CA ASN A 119 43.39 16.65 -4.45
C ASN A 119 44.41 17.33 -3.52
N GLY A 120 44.01 17.76 -2.33
CA GLY A 120 44.92 18.36 -1.36
C GLY A 120 46.05 17.41 -0.93
N ARG A 121 45.74 16.11 -0.76
CA ARG A 121 46.77 15.08 -0.49
C ARG A 121 47.72 14.89 -1.67
N MET A 122 47.22 14.94 -2.91
CA MET A 122 48.05 14.87 -4.11
C MET A 122 48.98 16.08 -4.21
N ASP A 123 48.48 17.29 -3.98
CA ASP A 123 49.29 18.52 -4.03
C ASP A 123 50.46 18.46 -3.04
N ILE A 124 50.18 18.03 -1.80
CA ILE A 124 51.21 17.80 -0.78
C ILE A 124 52.21 16.73 -1.25
N GLY A 125 51.71 15.60 -1.77
CA GLY A 125 52.55 14.51 -2.25
C GLY A 125 53.47 14.90 -3.40
N PHE A 126 52.99 15.72 -4.35
CA PHE A 126 53.80 16.26 -5.43
C PHE A 126 54.86 17.24 -4.93
N ALA A 127 54.51 18.10 -3.98
CA ALA A 127 55.47 19.01 -3.36
C ALA A 127 56.60 18.25 -2.65
N GLU A 128 56.26 17.20 -1.90
CA GLU A 128 57.23 16.34 -1.24
C GLU A 128 58.13 15.59 -2.26
N LEU A 129 57.55 15.05 -3.33
CA LEU A 129 58.30 14.40 -4.40
C LEU A 129 59.27 15.36 -5.08
N ASN A 130 58.84 16.58 -5.40
CA ASN A 130 59.69 17.58 -6.01
C ASN A 130 60.88 17.94 -5.10
N ASN A 131 60.63 18.12 -3.81
CA ASN A 131 61.69 18.37 -2.83
C ASN A 131 62.70 17.22 -2.75
N LYS A 132 62.22 15.96 -2.71
CA LYS A 132 63.09 14.77 -2.73
C LYS A 132 63.97 14.72 -3.98
N ILE A 133 63.43 15.07 -5.14
CA ILE A 133 64.19 15.13 -6.40
C ILE A 133 65.25 16.24 -6.35
N GLU A 134 64.91 17.43 -5.88
CA GLU A 134 65.85 18.54 -5.75
C GLU A 134 67.01 18.20 -4.81
N VAL A 135 66.71 17.64 -3.63
CA VAL A 135 67.72 17.19 -2.67
C VAL A 135 68.58 16.08 -3.25
N GLY A 136 67.97 15.04 -3.83
CA GLY A 136 68.71 13.92 -4.43
C GLY A 136 69.62 14.35 -5.58
N PHE A 137 69.20 15.32 -6.39
CA PHE A 137 70.04 15.87 -7.46
C PHE A 137 71.19 16.71 -6.91
N ALA A 138 70.96 17.48 -5.85
CA ALA A 138 72.01 18.24 -5.18
C ALA A 138 73.08 17.32 -4.56
N GLU A 139 72.66 16.23 -3.91
CA GLU A 139 73.56 15.20 -3.38
C GLU A 139 74.37 14.54 -4.49
N PHE A 140 73.72 14.11 -5.56
CA PHE A 140 74.38 13.52 -6.73
C PHE A 140 75.43 14.47 -7.35
N LYS A 141 75.07 15.75 -7.53
CA LYS A 141 76.00 16.76 -8.04
C LYS A 141 77.21 16.93 -7.12
N ASN A 142 76.99 16.98 -5.80
CA ASN A 142 78.08 17.08 -4.83
C ASN A 142 79.01 15.86 -4.88
N ASP A 143 78.45 14.66 -5.04
CA ASP A 143 79.25 13.44 -5.14
C ASP A 143 80.08 13.39 -6.43
N ILE A 144 79.51 13.81 -7.57
CA ILE A 144 80.27 13.96 -8.82
C ILE A 144 81.43 14.94 -8.64
N ILE A 145 81.20 16.09 -8.00
CA ILE A 145 82.27 17.08 -7.77
C ILE A 145 83.39 16.47 -6.93
N LYS A 146 83.06 15.78 -5.84
CA LYS A 146 84.06 15.09 -5.01
C LYS A 146 84.87 14.08 -5.83
N TRP A 147 84.20 13.27 -6.65
CA TRP A 147 84.85 12.29 -7.54
C TRP A 147 85.78 12.93 -8.58
N LEU A 148 85.33 14.00 -9.25
CA LEU A 148 86.13 14.72 -10.24
C LEU A 148 87.35 15.38 -9.62
N VAL A 149 87.20 16.02 -8.45
CA VAL A 149 88.33 16.62 -7.73
C VAL A 149 89.36 15.56 -7.39
N GLY A 150 88.95 14.42 -6.82
CA GLY A 150 89.86 13.30 -6.55
C GLY A 150 90.60 12.79 -7.79
N LEU A 151 89.90 12.65 -8.93
CA LEU A 151 90.48 12.23 -10.19
C LEU A 151 91.51 13.24 -10.72
N THR A 152 91.22 14.54 -10.68
CA THR A 152 92.16 15.58 -11.14
C THR A 152 93.46 15.59 -10.34
N PHE A 153 93.40 15.41 -9.02
CA PHE A 153 94.60 15.28 -8.18
C PHE A 153 95.44 14.05 -8.58
N ALA A 154 94.79 12.91 -8.84
CA ALA A 154 95.49 11.71 -9.30
C ALA A 154 96.15 11.92 -10.68
N GLN A 155 95.48 12.58 -11.61
CA GLN A 155 96.02 12.92 -12.94
C GLN A 155 97.23 13.87 -12.87
N ILE A 156 97.18 14.88 -11.99
CA ILE A 156 98.30 15.80 -11.74
C ILE A 156 99.50 15.02 -11.20
N ALA A 157 99.28 14.17 -10.18
CA ALA A 157 100.33 13.34 -9.59
C ALA A 157 100.98 12.40 -10.63
N LEU A 158 100.18 11.79 -11.49
CA LEU A 158 100.66 10.93 -12.59
C LEU A 158 101.51 11.71 -13.60
N SER A 159 101.05 12.90 -14.02
CA SER A 159 101.76 13.74 -14.99
C SER A 159 103.12 14.22 -14.45
N LEU A 160 103.17 14.64 -13.17
CA LEU A 160 104.42 14.99 -12.50
C LEU A 160 105.38 13.81 -12.41
N GLY A 161 104.86 12.61 -12.08
CA GLY A 161 105.67 11.39 -12.03
C GLY A 161 106.30 11.03 -13.38
N ILE A 162 105.56 11.21 -14.49
CA ILE A 162 106.08 11.00 -15.85
C ILE A 162 107.17 12.04 -16.18
N LEU A 163 106.95 13.32 -15.85
CA LEU A 163 107.90 14.40 -16.15
C LEU A 163 109.26 14.19 -15.47
N ILE A 164 109.24 13.76 -14.20
CA ILE A 164 110.46 13.44 -13.44
C ILE A 164 111.22 12.26 -14.06
N LYS A 165 110.54 11.31 -14.72
CA LYS A 165 111.17 10.14 -15.34
C LYS A 165 111.79 10.44 -16.72
N ILE A 166 111.37 11.51 -17.38
CA ILE A 166 111.81 11.91 -18.73
C ILE A 166 112.88 13.02 -18.70
N THR A 167 113.06 13.71 -17.57
CA THR A 167 114.11 14.72 -17.35
C THR A 167 115.32 14.08 -16.66
#